data_AF-A0A447X408-F1
#
_entry.id   AF-A0A447X408-F1
#
_cell.length_a   1.000
_cell.length_b   1.000
_cell.length_c   1.000
_cell.angle_alpha   90.00
_cell.angle_beta   90.00
_cell.angle_gamma   90.00
#
_symmetry.space_group_name_H-M   'P 1'
#
loop_
_entity.id
_entity.type
_entity.pdbx_description
1 polymer ?
#
loop_
_entity_poly.entity_id
_entity_poly.type
_entity_poly.pdbx_seq_one_letter_code
_entity_poly.pdbx_strand_id
1 'polypeptide(L)' 'MNNHFGKGLMAGLKATHADSAVNVTKFCADYKRGFVLGYSHRMYEKTGDRQLSAWEAGILTRRYGLG' A
#
# COMPACT_ATOMS: atom_id res chain seq x y z
N MET A 1 -7.35 12.94 -16.62
CA MET A 1 -7.49 12.21 -15.33
C MET A 1 -6.15 11.63 -14.94
N ASN A 2 -5.48 12.17 -13.93
CA ASN A 2 -4.29 11.54 -13.37
C ASN A 2 -4.74 10.50 -12.35
N ASN A 3 -4.67 9.22 -12.71
CA ASN A 3 -5.14 8.14 -11.83
C ASN A 3 -4.09 7.85 -10.74
N HIS A 4 -4.04 8.72 -9.73
CA HIS A 4 -3.08 8.63 -8.63
C HIS A 4 -3.23 7.34 -7.84
N PHE A 5 -4.46 6.85 -7.68
CA PHE A 5 -4.76 5.54 -7.10
C PHE A 5 -4.08 4.40 -7.86
N GLY A 6 -4.27 4.34 -9.18
CA GLY A 6 -3.67 3.29 -10.02
C GLY A 6 -2.14 3.32 -10.01
N LYS A 7 -1.53 4.52 -9.96
CA LYS A 7 -0.08 4.67 -9.79
C LYS A 7 0.40 4.10 -8.45
N GLY A 8 -0.35 4.38 -7.38
CA GLY A 8 -0.09 3.83 -6.05
C GLY A 8 -0.22 2.31 -6.03
N LEU A 9 -1.28 1.77 -6.63
CA LEU A 9 -1.54 0.33 -6.73
C LEU A 9 -0.38 -0.41 -7.41
N MET A 10 0.05 0.08 -8.57
CA MET A 10 1.17 -0.52 -9.30
C MET A 10 2.48 -0.40 -8.53
N ALA A 11 2.69 0.70 -7.80
CA ALA A 11 3.86 0.86 -6.94
C ALA A 11 3.84 -0.15 -5.77
N GLY A 12 2.70 -0.35 -5.12
CA GLY A 12 2.54 -1.35 -4.05
C GLY A 12 2.76 -2.79 -4.54
N LEU A 13 2.24 -3.13 -5.72
CA LEU A 13 2.46 -4.43 -6.37
C LEU A 13 3.94 -4.65 -6.73
N LYS A 14 4.67 -3.60 -7.10
CA LYS A 14 6.11 -3.70 -7.44
C LYS A 14 7.03 -3.57 -6.23
N ALA A 15 6.56 -2.99 -5.12
CA ALA A 15 7.34 -2.77 -3.93
C ALA A 15 7.75 -4.09 -3.24
N THR A 16 9.06 -4.30 -3.10
CA THR A 16 9.62 -5.44 -2.35
C THR A 16 9.53 -5.26 -0.85
N HIS A 17 9.44 -4.01 -0.39
CA HIS A 17 9.30 -3.63 1.02
C HIS A 17 8.29 -2.51 1.14
N ALA A 18 7.63 -2.42 2.30
CA ALA A 18 6.77 -1.30 2.63
C ALA A 18 7.53 0.03 2.51
N ASP A 19 7.03 0.93 1.68
CA ASP A 19 7.66 2.24 1.48
C ASP A 19 7.52 3.07 2.76
N SER A 20 8.58 3.80 3.09
CA SER A 20 8.67 4.51 4.36
C SER A 20 7.65 5.65 4.43
N ALA A 21 7.07 5.88 5.62
CA ALA A 21 6.04 6.91 5.83
C ALA A 21 6.45 8.29 5.29
N VAL A 22 7.74 8.61 5.37
CA VAL A 22 8.37 9.86 4.92
C VAL A 22 8.40 10.01 3.40
N ASN A 23 8.47 8.91 2.66
CA ASN A 23 8.36 8.93 1.20
C ASN A 23 6.89 9.10 0.78
N VAL A 24 5.99 8.48 1.56
CA VAL A 24 4.56 8.43 1.27
C VAL A 24 3.84 9.74 1.60
N THR A 25 4.38 10.57 2.51
CA THR A 25 3.86 11.93 2.80
C THR A 25 3.89 12.88 1.60
N LYS A 26 4.75 12.63 0.60
CA LYS A 26 4.81 13.40 -0.65
C LYS A 26 3.65 13.11 -1.60
N PHE A 27 2.87 12.06 -1.34
CA PHE A 27 1.80 11.59 -2.21
C PHE A 27 0.41 11.84 -1.61
N CYS A 28 -0.58 12.04 -2.48
CA CYS A 28 -1.98 12.25 -2.12
C CYS A 28 -2.63 10.97 -1.53
N ALA A 29 -3.69 11.13 -0.74
CA ALA A 29 -4.38 10.03 -0.06
C ALA A 29 -4.77 8.88 -1.00
N ASP A 30 -5.19 9.19 -2.24
CA ASP A 30 -5.54 8.18 -3.24
C ASP A 30 -4.36 7.30 -3.63
N TYR A 31 -3.17 7.89 -3.81
CA TYR A 31 -1.95 7.13 -4.08
C TYR A 31 -1.61 6.22 -2.90
N LYS A 32 -1.69 6.74 -1.68
CA LYS A 32 -1.40 5.96 -0.46
C LYS A 32 -2.34 4.76 -0.34
N ARG A 33 -3.65 4.97 -0.58
CA ARG A 33 -4.66 3.90 -0.58
C ARG A 33 -4.37 2.83 -1.63
N GLY A 34 -4.04 3.27 -2.85
CA GLY A 34 -3.63 2.36 -3.91
C GLY A 34 -2.41 1.53 -3.50
N PHE A 35 -1.39 2.17 -2.93
CA PHE A 35 -0.17 1.50 -2.48
C PHE A 35 -0.43 0.43 -1.43
N VAL A 36 -1.22 0.75 -0.40
CA VAL A 36 -1.59 -0.23 0.66
C VAL A 36 -2.28 -1.45 0.06
N LEU A 37 -3.25 -1.23 -0.84
CA LEU A 37 -3.96 -2.31 -1.53
C LEU A 37 -3.04 -3.17 -2.40
N GLY A 38 -2.15 -2.54 -3.16
CA GLY A 38 -1.24 -3.27 -4.04
C GLY A 38 -0.22 -4.09 -3.26
N TYR A 39 0.30 -3.53 -2.16
CA TYR A 39 1.27 -4.20 -1.31
C TYR A 39 0.65 -5.38 -0.54
N SER A 40 -0.54 -5.19 0.03
CA SER A 40 -1.23 -6.27 0.75
C SER A 40 -1.64 -7.40 -0.19
N HIS A 41 -2.11 -7.08 -1.41
CA HIS A 41 -2.43 -8.08 -2.43
C HIS A 41 -1.21 -8.91 -2.81
N ARG A 42 -0.07 -8.27 -3.06
CA ARG A 42 1.19 -8.97 -3.34
C ARG A 42 1.61 -9.89 -2.19
N MET A 43 1.50 -9.41 -0.94
CA MET A 43 1.85 -10.22 0.23
C MET A 43 0.93 -11.43 0.39
N TYR A 44 -0.34 -11.27 0.04
CA TYR A 44 -1.28 -12.38 -0.06
C TYR A 44 -0.89 -13.37 -1.16
N GLU A 45 -0.53 -12.92 -2.37
CA GLU A 45 -0.05 -13.81 -3.44
C GLU A 45 1.22 -14.57 -3.06
N LYS A 46 2.12 -13.93 -2.31
CA LYS A 46 3.40 -14.54 -1.92
C LYS A 46 3.27 -15.54 -0.78
N THR A 47 2.41 -15.25 0.20
CA THR A 47 2.32 -16.03 1.45
C THR A 47 1.11 -16.97 1.45
N GLY A 48 0.08 -16.67 0.67
CA GLY A 48 -1.24 -17.32 0.72
C GLY A 48 -2.05 -16.96 1.97
N ASP A 49 -1.46 -16.20 2.90
CA ASP A 49 -2.05 -15.87 4.19
C ASP A 49 -2.78 -14.53 4.14
N ARG A 50 -4.11 -14.60 4.21
CA ARG A 50 -5.00 -13.43 4.21
C ARG A 50 -4.90 -12.62 5.51
N GLN A 51 -4.60 -13.25 6.65
CA GLN A 51 -4.51 -12.56 7.92
C GLN A 51 -3.25 -11.68 7.99
N LEU A 52 -2.11 -12.22 7.53
CA LEU A 52 -0.86 -11.45 7.44
C LEU A 52 -1.01 -10.24 6.52
N SER A 53 -1.61 -10.44 5.35
CA SER A 53 -1.90 -9.38 4.38
C SER A 53 -2.80 -8.28 4.96
N ALA A 54 -3.87 -8.66 5.67
CA ALA A 54 -4.77 -7.70 6.32
C ALA A 54 -4.09 -6.94 7.47
N TRP A 55 -3.23 -7.62 8.23
CA TRP A 55 -2.47 -7.01 9.32
C TRP A 55 -1.48 -5.96 8.81
N GLU A 56 -0.71 -6.27 7.77
CA GLU A 56 0.18 -5.29 7.14
C GLU A 56 -0.59 -4.12 6.53
N ALA A 57 -1.73 -4.38 5.88
CA ALA A 57 -2.58 -3.31 5.35
C ALA A 57 -3.04 -2.35 6.45
N GLY A 58 -3.43 -2.88 7.62
CA GLY A 58 -3.82 -2.10 8.78
C GLY A 58 -2.68 -1.25 9.34
N ILE A 59 -1.48 -1.83 9.48
CA ILE A 59 -0.28 -1.09 9.92
C ILE A 59 0.05 0.03 8.94
N LEU A 60 0.04 -0.24 7.63
CA LEU A 60 0.38 0.76 6.62
C LEU A 60 -0.66 1.88 6.56
N THR A 61 -1.94 1.57 6.69
CA THR A 61 -3.02 2.56 6.73
C THR A 61 -2.82 3.53 7.90
N ARG A 62 -2.48 3.01 9.09
CA ARG A 62 -2.17 3.82 10.26
C ARG A 62 -0.89 4.63 10.08
N ARG A 63 0.16 4.01 9.52
CA ARG A 63 1.46 4.64 9.27
C ARG A 63 1.39 5.78 8.26
N TYR A 64 0.43 5.71 7.32
CA TYR A 64 0.23 6.69 6.27
C TYR A 64 -0.76 7.80 6.62
N GLY A 65 -1.37 7.75 7.81
CA GLY A 65 -2.36 8.72 8.27
C GLY A 65 -3.63 8.71 7.42
N LEU A 66 -4.07 7.51 7.01
CA LEU A 66 -5.26 7.31 6.17
C LEU A 66 -6.56 7.10 6.97
N GLY A 67 -6.51 7.36 8.28
CA GLY A 67 -7.65 7.28 9.21
C GLY A 67 -8.44 8.57 9.28
#